data_AF-A0A929G460-F1
#
_entry.id   AF-A0A929G460-F1
#
_cell.length_a   1.000
_cell.length_b   1.000
_cell.length_c   1.000
_cell.angle_alpha   90.00
_cell.angle_beta   90.00
_cell.angle_gamma   90.00
#
_symmetry.space_group_name_H-M   'P 1'
#
loop_
_entity.id
_entity.type
_entity.pdbx_description
1 polymer ?
#
loop_
_entity_poly.entity_id
_entity_poly.type
_entity_poly.pdbx_seq_one_letter_code
_entity_poly.pdbx_strand_id
1 'polypeptide(L)'
;MKKNIKAFIKEIVPIIVGILIAMYITNWNENRKEKKYINQMYLSINKELIETNEDIIDKISIQQSFIDTLDFYLEDNKISLLDITIKANGIYMPTIKINSWKAISNSRIELVEYDKVSAFANIEEQKEILKMKIEKLGNFFYSNTKETGKEKKEFMKIIMLDIIGTEIPLQKGIERIIND
;
A
#
# COMPACT_ATOMS: atom_id res chain seq x y z
N MET A 1 32.77 -50.96 -31.48
CA MET A 1 32.34 -49.93 -30.50
C MET A 1 32.93 -48.54 -30.76
N LYS A 2 34.26 -48.33 -30.81
CA LYS A 2 34.86 -46.98 -30.95
C LYS A 2 34.45 -46.18 -32.21
N LYS A 3 34.26 -46.83 -33.36
CA LYS A 3 33.86 -46.18 -34.63
C LYS A 3 32.42 -45.62 -34.58
N ASN A 4 31.51 -46.35 -33.92
CA ASN A 4 30.11 -45.96 -33.77
C ASN A 4 29.95 -44.82 -32.75
N ILE A 5 30.74 -44.82 -31.67
CA ILE A 5 30.77 -43.73 -30.68
C ILE A 5 31.27 -42.43 -31.34
N LYS A 6 32.29 -42.50 -32.20
CA LYS A 6 32.81 -41.33 -32.92
C LYS A 6 31.80 -40.77 -33.93
N ALA A 7 31.04 -41.63 -34.60
CA ALA A 7 29.96 -41.22 -35.50
C ALA A 7 28.79 -40.57 -34.71
N PHE A 8 28.37 -41.19 -33.61
CA PHE A 8 27.35 -40.67 -32.70
C PHE A 8 27.73 -39.28 -32.15
N ILE A 9 28.98 -39.12 -31.68
CA ILE A 9 29.49 -37.82 -31.21
C ILE A 9 29.47 -36.77 -32.32
N LYS A 10 29.81 -37.15 -33.56
CA LYS A 10 29.85 -36.21 -34.70
C LYS A 10 28.46 -35.71 -35.10
N GLU A 11 27.42 -36.51 -34.91
CA GLU A 11 26.05 -36.16 -35.35
C GLU A 11 25.21 -35.57 -34.21
N ILE A 12 25.29 -36.14 -33.00
CA ILE A 12 24.39 -35.76 -31.90
C ILE A 12 24.94 -34.61 -31.06
N VAL A 13 26.26 -34.49 -30.87
CA VAL A 13 26.83 -33.39 -30.09
C VAL A 13 26.52 -32.02 -30.71
N PRO A 14 26.64 -31.79 -32.03
CA PRO A 14 26.24 -30.51 -32.62
C PRO A 14 24.76 -30.18 -32.43
N ILE A 15 23.87 -31.18 -32.49
CA ILE A 15 22.42 -30.99 -32.25
C ILE A 15 22.18 -30.56 -30.80
N ILE A 16 22.79 -31.27 -29.84
CA ILE A 16 22.68 -30.94 -28.42
C ILE A 16 23.23 -29.53 -28.15
N VAL A 17 24.41 -29.21 -28.72
CA VAL A 17 25.02 -27.88 -28.58
C VAL A 17 24.11 -26.79 -29.17
N GLY A 18 23.49 -27.04 -30.33
CA GLY A 18 22.53 -26.11 -30.92
C GLY A 18 21.32 -25.84 -30.02
N ILE A 19 20.74 -26.89 -29.44
CA ILE A 19 19.61 -26.78 -28.49
C ILE A 19 20.05 -26.02 -27.23
N LEU A 20 21.21 -26.35 -26.66
CA LEU A 20 21.72 -25.69 -25.45
C LEU A 20 22.00 -24.20 -25.69
N ILE A 21 22.58 -23.83 -26.84
CA ILE A 21 22.81 -22.43 -27.19
C ILE A 21 21.46 -21.70 -27.36
N ALA A 22 20.49 -22.31 -28.04
CA ALA A 22 19.17 -21.72 -28.19
C ALA A 22 18.48 -21.50 -26.83
N MET A 23 18.51 -22.50 -25.94
CA MET A 23 17.99 -22.38 -24.58
C MET A 23 18.72 -21.30 -23.78
N TYR A 24 20.05 -21.22 -23.90
CA TYR A 24 20.84 -20.22 -23.22
C TYR A 24 20.49 -18.79 -23.66
N ILE A 25 20.36 -18.56 -24.96
CA ILE A 25 19.96 -17.25 -25.51
C ILE A 25 18.55 -16.88 -25.08
N THR A 26 17.61 -17.84 -25.11
CA THR A 26 16.23 -17.64 -24.67
C THR A 26 16.16 -17.26 -23.19
N ASN A 27 16.79 -18.05 -22.31
CA ASN A 27 16.83 -17.77 -20.87
C ASN A 27 17.48 -16.42 -20.58
N TRP A 28 18.57 -16.06 -21.27
CA TRP A 28 19.22 -14.77 -21.09
C TRP A 28 18.30 -13.59 -21.46
N ASN A 29 17.56 -13.71 -22.57
CA ASN A 29 16.61 -12.70 -23.00
C ASN A 29 15.41 -12.59 -22.07
N GLU A 30 14.89 -13.71 -21.56
CA GLU A 30 13.80 -13.75 -20.58
C GLU A 30 14.23 -13.08 -19.26
N ASN A 31 15.36 -13.48 -18.70
CA ASN A 31 15.92 -12.87 -17.48
C ASN A 31 16.10 -11.35 -17.63
N ARG A 32 16.54 -10.87 -18.81
CA ARG A 32 16.68 -9.43 -19.08
C ARG A 32 15.31 -8.73 -19.07
N LYS A 33 14.28 -9.32 -19.67
CA LYS A 33 12.92 -8.76 -19.71
C LYS A 33 12.30 -8.72 -18.32
N GLU A 34 12.46 -9.80 -17.55
CA GLU A 34 11.98 -9.89 -16.17
C GLU A 34 12.62 -8.83 -15.29
N LYS A 35 13.95 -8.71 -15.34
CA LYS A 35 14.66 -7.66 -14.58
C LYS A 35 14.18 -6.25 -14.94
N LYS A 36 13.93 -5.97 -16.22
CA LYS A 36 13.40 -4.67 -16.66
C LYS A 36 12.00 -4.43 -16.10
N TYR A 37 11.12 -5.42 -16.18
CA TYR A 37 9.76 -5.35 -15.66
C TYR A 37 9.76 -5.08 -14.14
N ILE A 38 10.55 -5.85 -13.39
CA ILE A 38 10.66 -5.72 -11.93
C ILE A 38 11.20 -4.34 -11.52
N ASN A 39 12.25 -3.84 -12.20
CA ASN A 39 12.74 -2.48 -11.95
C ASN A 39 11.66 -1.41 -12.19
N GLN A 40 10.88 -1.54 -13.26
CA GLN A 40 9.80 -0.60 -13.54
C GLN A 40 8.71 -0.66 -12.46
N MET A 41 8.35 -1.87 -12.00
CA MET A 41 7.39 -2.03 -10.91
C MET A 41 7.91 -1.42 -9.61
N TYR A 42 9.18 -1.62 -9.25
CA TYR A 42 9.75 -1.00 -8.06
C TYR A 42 9.77 0.54 -8.14
N LEU A 43 10.08 1.11 -9.30
CA LEU A 43 9.99 2.57 -9.49
C LEU A 43 8.56 3.08 -9.29
N SER A 44 7.57 2.37 -9.83
CA SER A 44 6.16 2.73 -9.65
C SER A 44 5.70 2.56 -8.20
N ILE A 45 6.08 1.47 -7.53
CA ILE A 45 5.80 1.26 -6.10
C ILE A 45 6.41 2.39 -5.27
N ASN A 46 7.68 2.72 -5.49
CA ASN A 46 8.33 3.78 -4.73
C ASN A 46 7.63 5.13 -4.92
N LYS A 47 7.22 5.46 -6.14
CA LYS A 47 6.44 6.67 -6.42
C LYS A 47 5.08 6.65 -5.70
N GLU A 48 4.36 5.52 -5.74
CA GLU A 48 3.09 5.36 -5.01
C GLU A 48 3.26 5.51 -3.50
N LEU A 49 4.37 5.00 -2.95
CA LEU A 49 4.71 5.12 -1.53
C LEU A 49 5.03 6.56 -1.13
N ILE A 50 5.81 7.29 -1.94
CA ILE A 50 6.09 8.72 -1.70
C ILE A 50 4.78 9.52 -1.70
N GLU A 51 3.95 9.35 -2.72
CA GLU A 51 2.64 10.03 -2.80
C GLU A 51 1.72 9.66 -1.63
N THR A 52 1.77 8.41 -1.17
CA THR A 52 1.01 7.96 0.01
C THR A 52 1.54 8.61 1.28
N ASN A 53 2.87 8.70 1.44
CA ASN A 53 3.50 9.29 2.62
C ASN A 53 3.12 10.77 2.77
N GLU A 54 3.21 11.52 1.68
CA GLU A 54 2.82 12.92 1.62
C GLU A 54 1.33 13.10 1.96
N ASP A 55 0.45 12.29 1.38
CA ASP A 55 -0.99 12.38 1.68
C ASP A 55 -1.31 12.01 3.13
N ILE A 56 -0.64 11.02 3.73
CA ILE A 56 -0.82 10.73 5.18
C ILE A 56 -0.43 11.94 6.04
N ILE A 57 0.73 12.55 5.78
CA ILE A 57 1.21 13.70 6.55
C ILE A 57 0.21 14.86 6.48
N ASP A 58 -0.25 15.19 5.28
CA ASP A 58 -1.22 16.27 5.06
C ASP A 58 -2.55 15.98 5.78
N LYS A 59 -3.02 14.73 5.73
CA LYS A 59 -4.33 14.34 6.27
C LYS A 59 -4.31 14.27 7.79
N ILE A 60 -3.23 13.80 8.41
CA ILE A 60 -3.06 13.83 9.87
C ILE A 60 -3.19 15.26 10.40
N SER A 61 -2.58 16.25 9.74
CA SER A 61 -2.68 17.66 10.16
C SER A 61 -4.12 18.18 10.11
N ILE A 62 -4.87 17.84 9.06
CA ILE A 62 -6.28 18.22 8.92
C ILE A 62 -7.15 17.51 9.96
N GLN A 63 -6.90 16.22 10.22
CA GLN A 63 -7.64 15.44 11.21
C GLN A 63 -7.40 15.95 12.64
N GLN A 64 -6.19 16.40 12.96
CA GLN A 64 -5.89 17.08 14.23
C GLN A 64 -6.71 18.36 14.37
N SER A 65 -6.77 19.19 13.31
CA SER A 65 -7.60 20.41 13.30
C SER A 65 -9.10 20.10 13.48
N PHE A 66 -9.58 18.99 12.93
CA PHE A 66 -10.95 18.51 13.15
C PHE A 66 -11.17 18.10 14.62
N ILE A 67 -10.21 17.40 15.23
CA ILE A 67 -10.25 17.03 16.66
C ILE A 67 -10.27 18.28 17.55
N ASP A 68 -9.45 19.29 17.24
CA ASP A 68 -9.43 20.56 17.98
C ASP A 68 -10.79 21.28 17.88
N THR A 69 -11.43 21.21 16.72
CA THR A 69 -12.78 21.77 16.52
C THR A 69 -13.84 21.00 17.31
N LEU A 70 -13.74 19.66 17.37
CA LEU A 70 -14.60 18.84 18.22
C LEU A 70 -14.43 19.21 19.70
N ASP A 71 -13.19 19.38 20.16
CA ASP A 71 -12.87 19.74 21.54
C ASP A 71 -13.41 21.14 21.91
N PHE A 72 -13.30 22.10 20.99
CA PHE A 72 -13.84 23.44 21.18
C PHE A 72 -15.35 23.44 21.44
N TYR A 73 -16.11 22.59 20.72
CA TYR A 73 -17.56 22.49 20.83
C TYR A 73 -18.05 21.34 21.74
N LEU A 74 -17.16 20.75 22.53
CA LEU A 74 -17.42 19.52 23.27
C LEU A 74 -18.62 19.63 24.23
N GLU A 75 -18.66 20.74 24.98
CA GLU A 75 -19.71 21.03 25.97
C GLU A 75 -20.91 21.81 25.38
N ASP A 76 -20.84 22.21 24.10
CA ASP A 76 -21.91 23.00 23.47
C ASP A 76 -23.03 22.11 22.91
N ASN A 77 -24.06 21.90 23.72
CA ASN A 77 -25.22 21.07 23.35
C ASN A 77 -26.15 21.69 22.28
N LYS A 78 -25.82 22.87 21.71
CA LYS A 78 -26.56 23.45 20.58
C LYS A 78 -25.94 23.11 19.23
N ILE A 79 -24.65 22.74 19.22
CA ILE A 79 -23.89 22.47 18.01
C ILE A 79 -23.85 20.97 17.78
N SER A 80 -24.36 20.54 16.63
CA SER A 80 -24.39 19.12 16.24
C SER A 80 -23.07 18.66 15.63
N LEU A 81 -22.88 17.33 15.53
CA LEU A 81 -21.74 16.76 14.79
C LEU A 81 -21.68 17.24 13.34
N LEU A 82 -22.82 17.43 12.67
CA LEU A 82 -22.87 17.99 11.32
C LEU A 82 -22.36 19.43 11.28
N ASP A 83 -22.77 20.27 12.24
CA ASP A 83 -22.31 21.66 12.31
C ASP A 83 -20.80 21.74 12.53
N ILE A 84 -20.25 20.89 13.40
CA ILE A 84 -18.80 20.76 13.62
C ILE A 84 -18.09 20.37 12.34
N THR A 85 -18.59 19.33 11.65
CA THR A 85 -18.01 18.88 10.38
C THR A 85 -18.04 19.97 9.31
N ILE A 86 -19.12 20.74 9.19
CA ILE A 86 -19.19 21.87 8.25
C ILE A 86 -18.17 22.95 8.63
N LYS A 87 -18.05 23.29 9.92
CA LYS A 87 -17.08 24.28 10.41
C LYS A 87 -15.63 23.84 10.18
N ALA A 88 -15.35 22.54 10.26
CA ALA A 88 -14.05 21.95 9.98
C ALA A 88 -13.82 21.64 8.49
N ASN A 89 -14.74 22.06 7.60
CA ASN A 89 -14.69 21.83 6.15
C ASN A 89 -14.69 20.35 5.73
N GLY A 90 -15.26 19.47 6.54
CA GLY A 90 -15.40 18.04 6.25
C GLY A 90 -14.52 17.14 7.11
N ILE A 91 -14.56 15.85 6.79
CA ILE A 91 -13.72 14.81 7.39
C ILE A 91 -12.84 14.26 6.28
N TYR A 92 -11.52 14.29 6.50
CA TYR A 92 -10.53 13.92 5.50
C TYR A 92 -9.77 12.66 5.92
N MET A 93 -9.51 11.79 4.95
CA MET A 93 -8.79 10.53 5.11
C MET A 93 -7.72 10.39 4.04
N PRO A 94 -6.57 9.77 4.36
CA PRO A 94 -5.53 9.53 3.38
C PRO A 94 -5.89 8.39 2.43
N THR A 95 -5.32 8.46 1.25
CA THR A 95 -5.42 7.45 0.21
C THR A 95 -4.12 6.66 0.14
N ILE A 96 -4.20 5.37 0.46
CA ILE A 96 -3.04 4.47 0.39
C ILE A 96 -2.94 3.86 -1.01
N LYS A 97 -1.89 4.22 -1.75
CA LYS A 97 -1.62 3.72 -3.12
C LYS A 97 -0.71 2.50 -3.07
N ILE A 98 -1.21 1.38 -3.60
CA ILE A 98 -0.49 0.08 -3.67
C ILE A 98 -0.86 -0.68 -4.96
N ASN A 99 -1.20 0.04 -6.03
CA ASN A 99 -1.70 -0.57 -7.26
C ASN A 99 -0.60 -1.38 -7.95
N SER A 100 0.61 -0.83 -7.97
CA SER A 100 1.79 -1.51 -8.53
C SER A 100 2.17 -2.74 -7.71
N TRP A 101 2.07 -2.66 -6.37
CA TRP A 101 2.25 -3.82 -5.49
C TRP A 101 1.21 -4.91 -5.77
N LYS A 102 -0.09 -4.54 -5.87
CA LYS A 102 -1.15 -5.50 -6.20
C LYS A 102 -0.96 -6.15 -7.57
N ALA A 103 -0.42 -5.43 -8.54
CA ALA A 103 -0.15 -6.00 -9.87
C ALA A 103 0.96 -7.06 -9.81
N ILE A 104 2.07 -6.77 -9.12
CA ILE A 104 3.21 -7.69 -9.03
C ILE A 104 2.92 -8.88 -8.11
N SER A 105 2.26 -8.67 -6.97
CA SER A 105 1.95 -9.75 -6.02
C SER A 105 1.03 -10.83 -6.62
N ASN A 106 0.17 -10.44 -7.55
CA ASN A 106 -0.75 -11.35 -8.24
C ASN A 106 -0.17 -12.02 -9.49
N SER A 107 0.98 -11.57 -10.01
CA SER A 107 1.47 -12.01 -11.32
C SER A 107 2.91 -12.53 -11.34
N ARG A 108 3.79 -11.99 -10.49
CA ARG A 108 5.24 -12.19 -10.54
C ARG A 108 5.88 -12.10 -9.14
N ILE A 109 5.20 -12.55 -8.10
CA ILE A 109 5.68 -12.44 -6.71
C ILE A 109 6.99 -13.20 -6.49
N GLU A 110 7.21 -14.28 -7.25
CA GLU A 110 8.41 -15.10 -7.23
C GLU A 110 9.69 -14.36 -7.64
N LEU A 111 9.55 -13.20 -8.30
CA LEU A 111 10.66 -12.35 -8.72
C LEU A 111 11.03 -11.29 -7.67
N VAL A 112 10.31 -11.23 -6.54
CA VAL A 112 10.48 -10.25 -5.46
C VAL A 112 11.12 -10.92 -4.26
N GLU A 113 12.11 -10.26 -3.66
CA GLU A 113 12.75 -10.73 -2.44
C GLU A 113 11.77 -10.77 -1.27
N TYR A 114 11.88 -11.79 -0.42
CA TYR A 114 10.95 -12.03 0.69
C TYR A 114 10.76 -10.81 1.59
N ASP A 115 11.83 -10.10 1.95
CA ASP A 115 11.75 -8.95 2.85
C ASP A 115 10.87 -7.83 2.26
N LYS A 116 10.98 -7.59 0.95
CA LYS A 116 10.14 -6.63 0.21
C LYS A 116 8.70 -7.12 0.14
N VAL A 117 8.48 -8.40 -0.14
CA VAL A 117 7.14 -9.02 -0.14
C VAL A 117 6.47 -8.80 1.21
N SER A 118 7.19 -9.09 2.30
CA SER A 118 6.68 -8.95 3.66
C SER A 118 6.35 -7.48 3.99
N ALA A 119 7.24 -6.55 3.62
CA ALA A 119 7.03 -5.13 3.86
C ALA A 119 5.80 -4.58 3.12
N PHE A 120 5.64 -4.90 1.83
CA PHE A 120 4.49 -4.43 1.05
C PHE A 120 3.18 -5.12 1.45
N ALA A 121 3.22 -6.41 1.81
CA ALA A 121 2.06 -7.11 2.35
C ALA A 121 1.57 -6.49 3.67
N ASN A 122 2.49 -6.08 4.55
CA ASN A 122 2.12 -5.38 5.78
C ASN A 122 1.46 -4.01 5.48
N ILE A 123 1.95 -3.25 4.50
CA ILE A 123 1.28 -2.00 4.06
C ILE A 123 -0.14 -2.29 3.56
N GLU A 124 -0.32 -3.35 2.78
CA GLU A 124 -1.62 -3.77 2.28
C GLU A 124 -2.59 -4.16 3.41
N GLU A 125 -2.12 -4.89 4.43
CA GLU A 125 -2.92 -5.23 5.60
C GLU A 125 -3.34 -3.98 6.38
N GLN A 126 -2.40 -3.07 6.66
CA GLN A 126 -2.67 -1.82 7.35
C GLN A 126 -3.65 -0.93 6.58
N LYS A 127 -3.59 -0.91 5.25
CA LYS A 127 -4.56 -0.22 4.40
C LYS A 127 -5.98 -0.76 4.61
N GLU A 128 -6.15 -2.08 4.65
CA GLU A 128 -7.48 -2.66 4.86
C GLU A 128 -8.01 -2.39 6.27
N ILE A 129 -7.14 -2.43 7.30
CA ILE A 129 -7.48 -2.01 8.67
C ILE A 129 -7.95 -0.55 8.68
N LEU A 130 -7.20 0.34 8.04
CA LEU A 130 -7.54 1.77 7.96
C LEU A 130 -8.90 1.97 7.26
N LYS A 131 -9.13 1.28 6.13
CA LYS A 131 -10.40 1.32 5.41
C LYS A 131 -11.57 0.88 6.29
N MET A 132 -11.41 -0.18 7.07
CA MET A 132 -12.44 -0.63 8.01
C MET A 132 -12.74 0.42 9.09
N LYS A 133 -11.72 1.10 9.62
CA LYS A 133 -11.91 2.17 10.60
C LYS A 133 -12.61 3.40 10.00
N ILE A 134 -12.25 3.78 8.78
CA ILE A 134 -12.90 4.86 8.04
C ILE A 134 -14.38 4.55 7.78
N GLU A 135 -14.71 3.32 7.40
CA GLU A 135 -16.09 2.90 7.21
C GLU A 135 -16.89 2.98 8.52
N LYS A 136 -16.32 2.52 9.64
CA LYS A 136 -16.93 2.65 10.97
C LYS A 136 -17.18 4.11 11.34
N LEU A 137 -16.22 5.00 11.07
CA LEU A 137 -16.40 6.43 11.28
C LEU A 137 -17.55 6.99 10.46
N GLY A 138 -17.61 6.66 9.17
CA GLY A 138 -18.68 7.10 8.28
C GLY A 138 -20.05 6.64 8.78
N ASN A 139 -20.18 5.36 9.12
CA ASN A 139 -21.41 4.78 9.67
C ASN A 139 -21.83 5.46 10.99
N PHE A 140 -20.87 5.71 11.87
CA PHE A 140 -21.11 6.44 13.11
C PHE A 140 -21.58 7.87 12.82
N PHE A 141 -20.85 8.63 12.00
CA PHE A 141 -21.19 10.01 11.68
C PHE A 141 -22.58 10.14 11.06
N TYR A 142 -22.89 9.34 10.03
CA TYR A 142 -24.18 9.41 9.35
C TYR A 142 -25.37 9.07 10.27
N SER A 143 -25.16 8.17 11.22
CA SER A 143 -26.19 7.79 12.20
C SER A 143 -26.36 8.83 13.32
N ASN A 144 -25.40 9.74 13.51
CA ASN A 144 -25.35 10.68 14.63
C ASN A 144 -25.22 12.16 14.18
N THR A 145 -25.53 12.48 12.92
CA THR A 145 -25.30 13.82 12.34
C THR A 145 -25.91 14.97 13.15
N LYS A 146 -27.12 14.76 13.70
CA LYS A 146 -27.85 15.76 14.49
C LYS A 146 -27.57 15.71 15.99
N GLU A 147 -26.74 14.77 16.44
CA GLU A 147 -26.39 14.63 17.86
C GLU A 147 -25.57 15.83 18.33
N THR A 148 -25.97 16.40 19.47
CA THR A 148 -25.29 17.55 20.08
C THR A 148 -24.62 17.21 21.40
N GLY A 149 -24.92 16.04 21.97
CA GLY A 149 -24.44 15.61 23.28
C GLY A 149 -22.94 15.34 23.30
N LYS A 150 -22.31 15.70 24.43
CA LYS A 150 -20.88 15.49 24.70
C LYS A 150 -20.41 14.05 24.41
N GLU A 151 -21.15 13.05 24.88
CA GLU A 151 -20.79 11.63 24.73
C GLU A 151 -20.52 11.25 23.26
N LYS A 152 -21.38 11.70 22.33
CA LYS A 152 -21.24 11.40 20.90
C LYS A 152 -20.07 12.14 20.27
N LYS A 153 -19.76 13.34 20.73
CA LYS A 153 -18.57 14.12 20.32
C LYS A 153 -17.29 13.48 20.81
N GLU A 154 -17.24 13.04 22.07
CA GLU A 154 -16.11 12.28 22.62
C GLU A 154 -15.90 10.97 21.85
N PHE A 155 -16.98 10.25 21.53
CA PHE A 155 -16.87 9.03 20.75
C PHE A 155 -16.35 9.29 19.33
N MET A 156 -16.82 10.35 18.67
CA MET A 156 -16.28 10.80 17.36
C MET A 156 -14.77 11.04 17.46
N LYS A 157 -14.33 11.75 18.49
CA LYS A 157 -12.90 12.02 18.74
C LYS A 157 -12.10 10.73 18.93
N ILE A 158 -12.61 9.76 19.69
CA ILE A 158 -11.93 8.48 19.90
C ILE A 158 -11.74 7.74 18.58
N ILE A 159 -12.75 7.69 17.70
CA ILE A 159 -12.62 7.03 16.39
C ILE A 159 -11.56 7.75 15.54
N MET A 160 -11.55 9.09 15.53
CA MET A 160 -10.53 9.87 14.80
C MET A 160 -9.12 9.60 15.31
N LEU A 161 -8.93 9.55 16.64
CA LEU A 161 -7.63 9.22 17.24
C LEU A 161 -7.19 7.79 16.93
N ASP A 162 -8.13 6.84 16.86
CA ASP A 162 -7.84 5.45 16.49
C ASP A 162 -7.42 5.32 15.01
N ILE A 163 -7.99 6.15 14.13
CA ILE A 163 -7.59 6.26 12.72
C ILE A 163 -6.16 6.81 12.61
N ILE A 164 -5.88 7.97 13.24
CA ILE A 164 -4.52 8.55 13.30
C ILE A 164 -3.51 7.56 13.87
N GLY A 165 -3.92 6.79 14.89
CA GLY A 165 -3.12 5.74 15.52
C GLY A 165 -2.70 4.62 14.56
N THR A 166 -3.43 4.39 13.46
CA THR A 166 -3.06 3.47 12.37
C THR A 166 -2.24 4.16 11.28
N GLU A 167 -2.55 5.42 10.97
CA GLU A 167 -1.83 6.20 9.96
C GLU A 167 -0.37 6.44 10.33
N ILE A 168 -0.07 6.77 11.59
CA ILE A 168 1.31 7.05 12.04
C ILE A 168 2.26 5.84 11.88
N PRO A 169 1.91 4.62 12.35
CA PRO A 169 2.75 3.44 12.10
C PRO A 169 2.88 3.11 10.62
N LEU A 170 1.82 3.29 9.83
CA LEU A 170 1.82 3.05 8.39
C LEU A 170 2.80 4.00 7.69
N GLN A 171 2.74 5.31 7.99
CA GLN A 171 3.69 6.32 7.50
C GLN A 171 5.13 5.92 7.84
N LYS A 172 5.41 5.60 9.11
CA LYS A 172 6.77 5.19 9.54
C LYS A 172 7.26 3.94 8.82
N GLY A 173 6.36 2.99 8.54
CA GLY A 173 6.69 1.80 7.75
C GLY A 173 7.06 2.15 6.31
N ILE A 174 6.29 3.06 5.70
CA ILE A 174 6.55 3.57 4.35
C ILE A 174 7.87 4.33 4.27
N GLU A 175 8.15 5.21 5.24
CA GLU A 175 9.40 5.98 5.30
C GLU A 175 10.63 5.10 5.39
N ARG A 176 10.57 3.96 6.11
CA ARG A 176 11.68 3.01 6.16
C ARG A 176 11.97 2.45 4.76
N ILE A 177 10.93 2.02 4.05
CA ILE A 177 11.06 1.44 2.71
C ILE A 177 11.57 2.46 1.67
N ILE A 178 11.17 3.72 1.78
CA ILE A 178 11.63 4.78 0.87
C ILE A 178 13.13 5.11 1.09
N ASN A 179 13.60 4.98 2.33
CA ASN A 179 14.97 5.34 2.73
C ASN A 179 15.97 4.18 2.67
N ASP A 180 15.51 2.94 2.45
CA ASP A 180 16.32 1.74 2.21
C ASP A 180 16.84 1.67 0.75
#